data_AF-A0A945USF0-F1
#
_entry.id   AF-A0A945USF0-F1
#
_cell.length_a   1.000
_cell.length_b   1.000
_cell.length_c   1.000
_cell.angle_alpha   90.00
_cell.angle_beta   90.00
_cell.angle_gamma   90.00
#
_symmetry.space_group_name_H-M   'P 1'
#
loop_
_entity.id
_entity.type
_entity.pdbx_description
1 polymer ?
#
loop_
_entity_poly.entity_id
_entity_poly.type
_entity_poly.pdbx_seq_one_letter_code
_entity_poly.pdbx_strand_id
1 'polypeptide(L)'
;MNIGHRIMRSWILLGLLSGWAGAADTVTIPVGEFAPLIRSREEPEVRQVPAFKIDVHPVTNGEFLAFLHEHPQWRRSRIAPLFADEQYLAHWRGDLDPGPSAPLDAPVVQVSWFAARDFAATRGGRLPTIAEWERV
;
A
#
# COMPACT_ATOMS: atom_id res chain seq x y z
N MET A 1 48.52 -30.32 -26.28
CA MET A 1 47.40 -31.18 -25.84
C MET A 1 47.17 -30.89 -24.36
N ASN A 2 45.99 -30.33 -24.04
CA ASN A 2 45.26 -30.19 -22.76
C ASN A 2 45.87 -30.72 -21.44
N ILE A 3 45.60 -30.23 -20.22
CA ILE A 3 44.74 -29.19 -19.59
C ILE A 3 45.16 -29.20 -18.10
N GLY A 4 44.98 -28.10 -17.36
CA GLY A 4 44.54 -28.24 -15.96
C GLY A 4 45.06 -27.26 -14.91
N HIS A 5 44.77 -25.96 -15.03
CA HIS A 5 44.71 -25.09 -13.83
C HIS A 5 43.25 -24.92 -13.39
N ARG A 6 42.89 -25.54 -12.26
CA ARG A 6 41.67 -25.23 -11.51
C ARG A 6 41.97 -24.01 -10.64
N ILE A 7 41.34 -22.88 -10.92
CA ILE A 7 41.23 -21.77 -9.96
C ILE A 7 39.74 -21.43 -9.84
N MET A 8 39.21 -21.73 -8.66
CA MET A 8 37.87 -21.41 -8.19
C MET A 8 37.69 -19.89 -8.16
N ARG A 9 36.76 -19.34 -8.94
CA ARG A 9 36.36 -17.94 -8.84
C ARG A 9 35.06 -17.85 -8.04
N SER A 10 35.18 -17.48 -6.76
CA SER A 10 34.09 -17.02 -5.92
C SER A 10 33.43 -15.80 -6.55
N TRP A 11 32.12 -15.86 -6.76
CA TRP A 11 31.30 -14.70 -7.07
C TRP A 11 30.56 -14.29 -5.79
N ILE A 12 31.09 -13.27 -5.09
CA ILE A 12 30.30 -12.49 -4.13
C ILE A 12 29.52 -11.49 -4.99
N LEU A 13 28.26 -11.80 -5.30
CA LEU A 13 27.32 -10.82 -5.83
C LEU A 13 26.72 -10.06 -4.64
N LEU A 14 27.31 -8.91 -4.34
CA LEU A 14 26.70 -7.90 -3.49
C LEU A 14 25.60 -7.20 -4.32
N GLY A 15 24.41 -7.77 -4.31
CA GLY A 15 23.22 -7.14 -4.91
C GLY A 15 22.77 -5.97 -4.04
N LEU A 16 23.15 -4.75 -4.43
CA LEU A 16 22.52 -3.52 -3.97
C LEU A 16 21.06 -3.53 -4.47
N LEU A 17 20.15 -4.02 -3.63
CA LEU A 17 18.71 -3.80 -3.81
C LEU A 17 18.45 -2.30 -3.61
N SER A 18 18.59 -1.57 -4.71
CA SER A 18 18.16 -0.18 -4.82
C SER A 18 16.65 -0.19 -4.98
N GLY A 19 15.94 -0.45 -3.87
CA GLY A 19 14.50 -0.23 -3.82
C GLY A 19 14.26 1.28 -3.90
N TRP A 20 13.76 1.75 -5.05
CA TRP A 20 13.16 3.08 -5.16
C TRP A 20 11.85 3.06 -4.38
N ALA A 21 11.94 3.17 -3.05
CA ALA A 21 10.79 3.52 -2.24
C ALA A 21 10.67 5.05 -2.33
N GLY A 22 9.84 5.54 -3.24
CA GLY A 22 9.33 6.90 -3.11
C GLY A 22 8.62 6.98 -1.77
N ALA A 23 9.25 7.59 -0.77
CA ALA A 23 8.63 7.79 0.52
C ALA A 23 7.41 8.69 0.30
N ALA A 24 6.22 8.21 0.65
CA ALA A 24 5.03 9.03 0.64
C ALA A 24 5.27 10.27 1.51
N ASP A 25 4.89 11.45 1.01
CA ASP A 25 4.92 12.64 1.83
C ASP A 25 3.91 12.46 2.97
N THR A 26 4.40 12.48 4.21
CA THR A 26 3.60 12.21 5.41
C THR A 26 3.62 13.41 6.32
N VAL A 27 2.46 13.75 6.85
CA VAL A 27 2.30 14.80 7.86
C VAL A 27 2.06 14.17 9.23
N THR A 28 2.59 14.80 10.28
CA THR A 28 2.33 14.38 11.67
C THR A 28 1.14 15.16 12.21
N ILE A 29 0.10 14.45 12.61
CA ILE A 29 -1.04 15.00 13.31
C ILE A 29 -0.76 14.89 14.82
N PRO A 30 -0.80 16.01 15.57
CA PRO A 30 -0.52 15.97 17.01
C PRO A 30 -1.65 15.30 17.78
N VAL A 31 -1.32 14.86 19.01
CA VAL A 31 -2.31 14.36 19.97
C VAL A 31 -3.45 15.36 20.14
N GLY A 32 -4.65 14.85 20.40
CA GLY A 32 -5.82 15.68 20.66
C GLY A 32 -7.11 14.89 20.72
N GLU A 33 -8.21 15.61 20.60
CA GLU A 33 -9.54 15.10 20.89
C GLU A 33 -10.39 14.97 19.63
N PHE A 34 -11.25 13.96 19.60
CA PHE A 34 -12.23 13.73 18.55
C PHE A 34 -13.62 13.54 19.16
N ALA A 35 -14.58 14.35 18.73
CA ALA A 35 -15.99 14.25 19.10
C ALA A 35 -16.81 13.83 17.86
N PRO A 36 -17.32 12.58 17.79
CA PRO A 36 -18.09 12.13 16.64
C PRO A 36 -19.39 12.92 16.48
N LEU A 37 -19.71 13.36 15.25
CA LEU A 37 -20.98 14.05 14.95
C LEU A 37 -22.20 13.15 15.20
N ILE A 38 -22.07 11.86 14.90
CA ILE A 38 -23.08 10.83 15.15
C ILE A 38 -22.44 9.77 16.05
N ARG A 39 -23.09 9.50 17.18
CA ARG A 39 -22.60 8.60 18.24
C ARG A 39 -23.78 7.85 18.84
N SER A 40 -23.58 6.59 19.21
CA SER A 40 -24.50 5.93 20.14
C SER A 40 -24.38 6.53 21.55
N ARG A 41 -25.38 6.31 22.40
CA ARG A 41 -25.33 6.78 23.81
C ARG A 41 -24.23 6.10 24.63
N GLU A 42 -23.77 4.93 24.18
CA GLU A 42 -22.75 4.12 24.86
C GLU A 42 -21.33 4.52 24.48
N GLU A 43 -21.15 5.22 23.36
CA GLU A 43 -19.84 5.73 22.96
C GLU A 43 -19.43 6.93 23.83
N PRO A 44 -18.13 7.17 24.07
CA PRO A 44 -17.66 8.34 24.82
C PRO A 44 -17.78 9.63 24.00
N GLU A 45 -18.21 10.73 24.61
CA GLU A 45 -18.48 12.02 23.93
C GLU A 45 -17.25 12.54 23.20
N VAL A 46 -16.09 12.35 23.82
CA VAL A 46 -14.79 12.69 23.29
C VAL A 46 -13.88 11.47 23.36
N ARG A 47 -13.14 11.23 22.28
CA ARG A 47 -12.08 10.22 22.19
C ARG A 47 -10.73 10.90 22.16
N GLN A 48 -9.80 10.42 22.99
CA GLN A 48 -8.39 10.80 22.87
C GLN A 48 -7.78 10.07 21.67
N VAL A 49 -7.18 10.82 20.76
CA VAL A 49 -6.49 10.29 19.58
C VAL A 49 -5.00 10.66 19.73
N PRO A 50 -4.11 9.66 19.90
CA PRO A 50 -2.67 9.86 19.98
C PRO A 50 -2.13 10.57 18.73
N ALA A 51 -0.90 11.09 18.82
CA ALA A 51 -0.22 11.58 17.63
C ALA A 51 0.02 10.44 16.63
N PHE A 52 -0.20 10.71 15.34
CA PHE A 52 0.00 9.75 14.26
C PHE A 52 0.54 10.45 13.01
N LYS A 53 1.04 9.65 12.06
CA LYS A 53 1.42 10.12 10.73
C LYS A 53 0.39 9.64 9.71
N ILE A 54 0.10 10.47 8.72
CA ILE A 54 -0.76 10.11 7.60
C ILE A 54 -0.17 10.65 6.29
N ASP A 55 -0.36 9.89 5.21
CA ASP A 55 0.03 10.31 3.87
C ASP A 55 -0.77 11.57 3.48
N VAL A 56 -0.09 12.57 2.91
CA VAL A 56 -0.71 13.83 2.45
C VAL A 56 -1.58 13.61 1.21
N HIS A 57 -1.26 12.57 0.43
CA HIS A 57 -1.96 12.22 -0.80
C HIS A 57 -2.48 10.78 -0.75
N PRO A 58 -3.59 10.49 -1.45
CA PRO A 58 -4.01 9.11 -1.66
C PRO A 58 -2.92 8.30 -2.38
N VAL A 59 -2.89 7.00 -2.11
CA VAL A 59 -2.06 6.04 -2.83
C VAL A 59 -2.40 6.09 -4.33
N THR A 60 -1.37 6.21 -5.15
CA THR A 60 -1.49 6.32 -6.62
C THR A 60 -1.53 4.95 -7.32
N ASN A 61 -1.99 4.92 -8.57
CA ASN A 61 -1.95 3.71 -9.39
C ASN A 61 -0.51 3.20 -9.60
N GLY A 62 0.48 4.10 -9.74
CA GLY A 62 1.88 3.73 -9.91
C GLY A 62 2.46 3.05 -8.67
N GLU A 63 2.12 3.55 -7.49
CA GLU A 63 2.51 2.93 -6.22
C GLU A 63 1.85 1.58 -6.02
N PHE A 64 0.54 1.48 -6.31
CA PHE A 64 -0.17 0.21 -6.19
C PHE A 64 0.31 -0.82 -7.22
N LEU A 65 0.69 -0.37 -8.43
CA LEU A 65 1.30 -1.24 -9.44
C LEU A 65 2.61 -1.85 -8.95
N ALA A 66 3.48 -1.07 -8.30
CA ALA A 66 4.70 -1.58 -7.69
C ALA A 66 4.40 -2.65 -6.64
N PHE A 67 3.40 -2.44 -5.80
CA PHE A 67 2.91 -3.45 -4.86
C PHE A 67 2.42 -4.74 -5.57
N LEU A 68 1.70 -4.64 -6.68
CA LEU A 68 1.22 -5.81 -7.42
C LEU A 68 2.35 -6.61 -8.11
N HIS A 69 3.49 -5.98 -8.39
CA HIS A 69 4.68 -6.69 -8.84
C HIS A 69 5.22 -7.62 -7.74
N GLU A 70 5.31 -7.14 -6.51
CA GLU A 70 5.87 -7.85 -5.35
C GLU A 70 4.88 -8.80 -4.68
N HIS A 71 3.58 -8.55 -4.81
CA HIS A 71 2.53 -9.33 -4.16
C HIS A 71 1.51 -9.88 -5.17
N PRO A 72 1.87 -10.90 -5.98
CA PRO A 72 1.03 -11.42 -7.05
C PRO A 72 -0.35 -11.93 -6.63
N GLN A 73 -0.54 -12.31 -5.36
CA GLN A 73 -1.83 -12.73 -4.82
C GLN A 73 -2.88 -11.61 -4.84
N TRP A 74 -2.46 -10.35 -4.90
CA TRP A 74 -3.35 -9.19 -4.96
C TRP A 74 -3.67 -8.76 -6.40
N ARG A 75 -3.18 -9.46 -7.43
CA ARG A 75 -3.51 -9.16 -8.83
C ARG A 75 -4.96 -9.52 -9.12
N ARG A 76 -5.62 -8.76 -10.00
CA ARG A 76 -7.05 -8.91 -10.28
C ARG A 76 -7.44 -10.29 -10.80
N SER A 77 -6.54 -10.99 -11.50
CA SER A 77 -6.77 -12.37 -11.97
C SER A 77 -6.53 -13.44 -10.90
N ARG A 78 -5.90 -13.10 -9.76
CA ARG A 78 -5.40 -14.06 -8.77
C ARG A 78 -6.00 -13.91 -7.38
N ILE A 79 -6.58 -12.75 -7.08
CA ILE A 79 -7.19 -12.46 -5.78
C ILE A 79 -8.30 -13.46 -5.48
N ALA A 80 -8.34 -13.96 -4.25
CA ALA A 80 -9.41 -14.84 -3.83
C ALA A 80 -10.73 -14.03 -3.71
N PRO A 81 -11.87 -14.54 -4.20
CA PRO A 81 -13.16 -13.83 -4.13
C PRO A 81 -13.61 -13.50 -2.70
N LEU A 82 -13.05 -14.15 -1.68
CA LEU A 82 -13.29 -13.81 -0.28
C LEU A 82 -12.74 -12.42 0.09
N PHE A 83 -11.73 -11.94 -0.62
CA PHE A 83 -11.01 -10.69 -0.31
C PHE A 83 -11.30 -9.56 -1.28
N ALA A 84 -12.15 -9.77 -2.29
CA ALA A 84 -12.52 -8.76 -3.28
C ALA A 84 -13.78 -9.16 -4.04
N ASP A 85 -14.56 -8.15 -4.42
CA ASP A 85 -15.67 -8.32 -5.36
C ASP A 85 -15.20 -8.23 -6.82
N GLU A 86 -16.15 -8.38 -7.75
CA GLU A 86 -15.91 -8.34 -9.20
C GLU A 86 -15.40 -6.98 -9.71
N GLN A 87 -15.57 -5.90 -8.95
CA GLN A 87 -15.13 -4.57 -9.35
C GLN A 87 -13.63 -4.35 -9.08
N TYR A 88 -12.98 -5.24 -8.34
CA TYR A 88 -11.58 -5.08 -7.96
C TYR A 88 -10.65 -4.88 -9.17
N LEU A 89 -10.10 -3.67 -9.28
CA LEU A 89 -9.29 -3.19 -10.40
C LEU A 89 -9.91 -3.48 -11.77
N ALA A 90 -11.24 -3.51 -11.88
CA ALA A 90 -11.93 -3.89 -13.12
C ALA A 90 -11.64 -2.92 -14.27
N HIS A 91 -11.35 -1.65 -13.95
CA HIS A 91 -10.95 -0.61 -14.90
C HIS A 91 -9.50 -0.74 -15.39
N TRP A 92 -8.65 -1.55 -14.75
CA TRP A 92 -7.29 -1.80 -15.23
C TRP A 92 -7.29 -2.73 -16.43
N ARG A 93 -6.45 -2.43 -17.42
CA ARG A 93 -6.36 -3.26 -18.64
C ARG A 93 -5.85 -4.67 -18.35
N GLY A 94 -4.95 -4.84 -17.39
CA GLY A 94 -4.40 -6.13 -16.98
C GLY A 94 -3.82 -6.11 -15.57
N ASP A 95 -3.35 -7.27 -15.10
CA ASP A 95 -2.84 -7.45 -13.73
C ASP A 95 -1.72 -6.49 -13.33
N LEU A 96 -0.87 -6.13 -14.29
CA LEU A 96 0.27 -5.22 -14.13
C LEU A 96 0.24 -4.12 -15.18
N ASP A 97 -0.97 -3.80 -15.65
CA ASP A 97 -1.18 -2.84 -16.71
C ASP A 97 -2.42 -1.98 -16.40
N PRO A 98 -2.24 -0.81 -15.75
CA PRO A 98 -3.34 0.08 -15.40
C PRO A 98 -4.12 0.56 -16.64
N GLY A 99 -3.45 0.73 -17.78
CA GLY A 99 -4.06 1.28 -18.99
C GLY A 99 -4.44 2.76 -18.88
N PRO A 100 -5.08 3.32 -19.93
CA PRO A 100 -5.34 4.76 -20.02
C PRO A 100 -6.40 5.26 -19.01
N SER A 101 -7.26 4.37 -18.51
CA SER A 101 -8.31 4.70 -17.53
C SER A 101 -7.79 4.80 -16.10
N ALA A 102 -6.52 4.45 -15.86
CA ALA A 102 -5.86 4.53 -14.56
C ALA A 102 -4.47 5.18 -14.69
N PRO A 103 -4.39 6.51 -14.87
CA PRO A 103 -3.12 7.23 -14.91
C PRO A 103 -2.28 6.95 -13.66
N LEU A 104 -0.96 6.83 -13.82
CA LEU A 104 -0.06 6.38 -12.76
C LEU A 104 0.00 7.33 -11.55
N ASP A 105 -0.24 8.62 -11.77
CA ASP A 105 -0.25 9.69 -10.78
C ASP A 105 -1.64 9.94 -10.17
N ALA A 106 -2.68 9.31 -10.69
CA ALA A 106 -4.02 9.39 -10.13
C ALA A 106 -4.18 8.41 -8.95
N PRO A 107 -5.07 8.70 -7.98
CA PRO A 107 -5.42 7.78 -6.91
C PRO A 107 -5.86 6.41 -7.45
N VAL A 108 -5.40 5.34 -6.81
CA VAL A 108 -5.91 4.00 -7.09
C VAL A 108 -7.33 3.88 -6.53
N VAL A 109 -8.23 3.32 -7.34
CA VAL A 109 -9.64 3.10 -6.97
C VAL A 109 -10.03 1.64 -7.21
N GLN A 110 -11.23 1.25 -6.77
CA GLN A 110 -11.70 -0.13 -6.86
C GLN A 110 -10.72 -1.13 -6.24
N VAL A 111 -10.17 -0.79 -5.08
CA VAL A 111 -9.32 -1.67 -4.27
C VAL A 111 -10.13 -2.23 -3.11
N SER A 112 -9.89 -3.48 -2.75
CA SER A 112 -10.53 -4.04 -1.57
C SER A 112 -9.87 -3.53 -0.30
N TRP A 113 -10.63 -3.50 0.80
CA TRP A 113 -10.09 -3.13 2.10
C TRP A 113 -8.91 -4.02 2.53
N PHE A 114 -8.97 -5.32 2.19
CA PHE A 114 -7.90 -6.27 2.50
C PHE A 114 -6.60 -5.94 1.76
N ALA A 115 -6.70 -5.63 0.46
CA ALA A 115 -5.54 -5.23 -0.34
C ALA A 115 -4.95 -3.90 0.16
N ALA A 116 -5.80 -2.92 0.47
CA ALA A 116 -5.37 -1.62 1.00
C ALA A 116 -4.67 -1.75 2.37
N ARG A 117 -5.18 -2.61 3.25
CA ARG A 117 -4.55 -2.91 4.55
C ARG A 117 -3.17 -3.54 4.38
N ASP A 118 -3.07 -4.57 3.53
CA ASP A 118 -1.81 -5.26 3.31
C ASP A 118 -0.79 -4.35 2.60
N PHE A 119 -1.23 -3.52 1.65
CA PHE A 119 -0.42 -2.46 1.05
C PHE A 119 0.16 -1.53 2.13
N ALA A 120 -0.68 -0.99 3.02
CA ALA A 120 -0.20 -0.13 4.11
C ALA A 120 0.82 -0.84 5.00
N ALA A 121 0.60 -2.12 5.31
CA ALA A 121 1.51 -2.92 6.12
C ALA A 121 2.89 -3.13 5.45
N THR A 122 2.96 -3.28 4.12
CA THR A 122 4.24 -3.39 3.40
C THR A 122 5.11 -2.14 3.53
N ARG A 123 4.49 -0.98 3.75
CA ARG A 123 5.15 0.31 4.02
C ARG A 123 5.45 0.54 5.50
N GLY A 124 5.23 -0.45 6.36
CA GLY A 124 5.34 -0.30 7.81
C GLY A 124 4.25 0.58 8.44
N GLY A 125 3.19 0.88 7.69
CA GLY A 125 2.04 1.67 8.13
C GLY A 125 0.80 0.81 8.38
N ARG A 126 -0.34 1.49 8.48
CA ARG A 126 -1.67 0.87 8.57
C ARG A 126 -2.73 1.84 8.02
N LEU A 127 -3.94 1.32 7.79
CA LEU A 127 -5.08 2.18 7.55
C LEU A 127 -5.38 3.05 8.79
N PRO A 128 -5.84 4.31 8.60
CA PRO A 128 -6.28 5.14 9.71
C PRO A 128 -7.55 4.55 10.33
N THR A 129 -7.73 4.80 11.63
CA THR A 129 -9.03 4.62 12.27
C THR A 129 -9.98 5.73 11.84
N ILE A 130 -11.30 5.57 12.03
CA ILE A 130 -12.27 6.64 11.75
C ILE A 130 -11.95 7.91 12.54
N ALA A 131 -11.58 7.77 13.82
CA ALA A 131 -11.23 8.91 14.68
C ALA A 131 -9.96 9.64 14.22
N GLU A 132 -9.00 8.92 13.62
CA GLU A 132 -7.82 9.55 13.01
C GLU A 132 -8.19 10.22 11.69
N TRP A 133 -9.00 9.55 10.85
CA TRP A 133 -9.40 10.05 9.55
C TRP A 133 -10.22 11.35 9.62
N GLU A 134 -11.17 11.45 10.56
CA GLU A 134 -11.98 12.67 10.74
C GLU A 134 -11.23 13.83 11.42
N ARG A 135 -10.00 13.60 11.90
CA ARG A 135 -9.17 14.64 12.54
C ARG A 135 -8.17 15.32 11.60
N VAL A 136 -8.05 14.84 10.36
CA VAL A 136 -7.13 15.39 9.35
C VAL A 136 -7.77 16.56 8.61
#